data_AF-A0A535KAD3-F1
#
_entry.id   AF-A0A535KAD3-F1
#
_cell.length_a   1.000
_cell.length_b   1.000
_cell.length_c   1.000
_cell.angle_alpha   90.00
_cell.angle_beta   90.00
_cell.angle_gamma   90.00
#
_symmetry.space_group_name_H-M   'P 1'
#
loop_
_entity.id
_entity.type
_entity.pdbx_description
1 polymer ?
#
loop_
_entity_poly.entity_id
_entity_poly.type
_entity_poly.pdbx_seq_one_letter_code
_entity_poly.pdbx_strand_id
1 'polypeptide(L)'
;MATPTKRTPLQVVPHFSRLQEWIALDEGFFQEEGLEPEMLQEVMHAVSSHLGDQYGQRPQDVPFVRQMEVVNSACQWGTACNAGAGMGRLVPDLYTVGRFALFTKAGSNVQRLVDLRDIPVGSVRWQVATTRR
;
A
#
# COMPACT_ATOMS: atom_id res chain seq x y z
N MET A 1 7.16 -30.42 -4.12
CA MET A 1 6.70 -30.36 -2.72
C MET A 1 5.22 -30.69 -2.71
N ALA A 2 4.71 -31.37 -1.67
CA ALA A 2 3.30 -31.80 -1.64
C ALA A 2 2.38 -30.58 -1.44
N THR A 3 1.47 -30.34 -2.40
CA THR A 3 0.52 -29.23 -2.32
C THR A 3 -0.42 -29.44 -1.13
N PRO A 4 -0.48 -28.51 -0.15
CA PRO A 4 -1.34 -28.68 1.02
C PRO A 4 -2.82 -28.75 0.61
N THR A 5 -3.53 -29.75 1.13
CA THR A 5 -4.94 -30.06 0.79
C THR A 5 -5.93 -28.98 1.26
N LYS A 6 -5.51 -28.09 2.16
CA LYS A 6 -6.28 -26.94 2.64
C LYS A 6 -5.38 -25.74 2.77
N ARG A 7 -5.64 -24.69 1.99
CA ARG A 7 -4.92 -23.42 2.03
C ARG A 7 -5.65 -22.41 2.91
N THR A 8 -4.90 -21.53 3.55
CA THR A 8 -5.43 -20.45 4.38
C THR A 8 -5.79 -19.26 3.48
N PRO A 9 -7.06 -18.80 3.46
CA PRO A 9 -7.45 -17.63 2.69
C PRO A 9 -6.74 -16.38 3.22
N LEU A 10 -6.25 -15.54 2.31
CA LEU A 10 -5.54 -14.31 2.64
C LEU A 10 -6.02 -13.17 1.75
N GLN A 11 -6.61 -12.13 2.32
CA GLN A 11 -6.94 -10.94 1.55
C GLN A 11 -5.71 -10.05 1.43
N VAL A 12 -5.40 -9.62 0.21
CA VAL A 12 -4.23 -8.79 -0.10
C VAL A 12 -4.68 -7.57 -0.88
N VAL A 13 -4.37 -6.37 -0.39
CA VAL A 13 -4.48 -5.14 -1.17
C VAL A 13 -3.14 -4.88 -1.86
N PRO A 14 -3.03 -5.14 -3.19
CA PRO A 14 -1.79 -4.91 -3.92
C PRO A 14 -1.36 -3.44 -3.91
N HIS A 15 -0.06 -3.18 -4.08
CA HIS A 15 0.48 -1.83 -4.19
C HIS A 15 0.93 -1.49 -5.60
N PHE A 16 0.75 -0.23 -6.02
CA PHE A 16 1.21 0.24 -7.34
C PHE A 16 2.72 0.35 -7.49
N SER A 17 3.46 0.56 -6.39
CA SER A 17 4.91 0.81 -6.47
C SER A 17 5.77 -0.45 -6.43
N ARG A 18 5.18 -1.65 -6.33
CA ARG A 18 5.91 -2.92 -6.28
C ARG A 18 5.20 -4.05 -7.01
N LEU A 19 5.97 -5.05 -7.40
CA LEU A 19 5.51 -6.25 -8.12
C LEU A 19 5.56 -7.53 -7.27
N GLN A 20 5.92 -7.41 -5.99
CA GLN A 20 6.20 -8.56 -5.12
C GLN A 20 4.99 -9.51 -5.00
N GLU A 21 3.79 -8.97 -4.81
CA GLU A 21 2.55 -9.74 -4.72
C GLU A 21 2.19 -10.43 -6.04
N TRP A 22 2.44 -9.74 -7.16
CA TRP A 22 2.19 -10.30 -8.49
C TRP A 22 3.15 -11.42 -8.83
N ILE A 23 4.43 -11.24 -8.53
CA ILE A 23 5.46 -12.27 -8.70
C ILE A 23 5.13 -13.47 -7.80
N ALA A 24 4.77 -13.24 -6.54
CA ALA A 24 4.43 -14.33 -5.62
C ALA A 24 3.15 -15.09 -6.02
N LEU A 25 2.23 -14.44 -6.72
CA LEU A 25 1.04 -15.07 -7.29
C LEU A 25 1.39 -15.89 -8.53
N ASP A 26 2.17 -15.33 -9.45
CA ASP A 26 2.52 -15.95 -10.74
C ASP A 26 3.47 -17.15 -10.56
N GLU A 27 4.46 -17.02 -9.68
CA GLU A 27 5.43 -18.07 -9.36
C GLU A 27 4.87 -19.10 -8.35
N GLY A 28 3.67 -18.89 -7.81
CA GLY A 28 3.01 -19.82 -6.90
C GLY A 28 3.57 -19.85 -5.47
N PHE A 29 4.39 -18.87 -5.06
CA PHE A 29 4.98 -18.81 -3.73
C PHE A 29 3.94 -18.75 -2.61
N PHE A 30 2.77 -18.14 -2.83
CA PHE A 30 1.69 -18.19 -1.84
C PHE A 30 1.21 -19.61 -1.60
N GLN A 31 1.03 -20.39 -2.66
CA GLN A 31 0.53 -21.76 -2.59
C GLN A 31 1.57 -22.72 -1.99
N GLU A 32 2.86 -22.47 -2.19
CA GLU A 32 3.95 -23.19 -1.53
C GLU A 32 3.90 -23.01 0.00
N GLU A 33 3.58 -21.80 0.46
CA GLU A 33 3.36 -21.48 1.88
C GLU A 33 1.96 -21.89 2.39
N GLY A 34 1.14 -22.53 1.56
CA GLY A 34 -0.21 -22.97 1.91
C GLY A 34 -1.21 -21.83 2.08
N LEU A 35 -1.00 -20.71 1.40
CA LEU A 35 -1.88 -19.56 1.37
C LEU A 35 -2.69 -19.52 0.06
N GLU A 36 -3.91 -18.98 0.13
CA GLU A 36 -4.73 -18.71 -1.04
C GLU A 36 -5.07 -17.21 -1.07
N PRO A 37 -4.33 -16.40 -1.85
CA PRO A 37 -4.47 -14.96 -1.85
C PRO A 37 -5.68 -14.50 -2.68
N GLU A 38 -6.48 -13.59 -2.13
CA GLU A 38 -7.50 -12.83 -2.85
C GLU A 38 -7.00 -11.39 -3.04
N MET A 39 -6.79 -11.00 -4.30
CA MET A 39 -6.25 -9.69 -4.65
C MET A 39 -7.37 -8.64 -4.74
N LEU A 40 -7.44 -7.75 -3.75
CA LEU A 40 -8.43 -6.67 -3.64
C LEU A 40 -8.05 -5.44 -4.48
N GLN A 41 -7.96 -5.59 -5.80
CA GLN A 41 -7.55 -4.53 -6.72
C GLN A 41 -8.49 -3.31 -6.69
N GLU A 42 -9.79 -3.53 -6.53
CA GLU A 42 -10.79 -2.44 -6.46
C GLU A 42 -10.56 -1.52 -5.26
N VAL A 43 -10.18 -2.10 -4.10
CA VAL A 43 -9.83 -1.32 -2.91
C VAL A 43 -8.60 -0.47 -3.19
N MET A 44 -7.60 -1.04 -3.89
CA MET A 44 -6.39 -0.34 -4.29
C MET A 44 -6.69 0.85 -5.23
N HIS A 45 -7.57 0.69 -6.23
CA HIS A 45 -7.99 1.80 -7.09
C HIS A 45 -8.76 2.89 -6.33
N ALA A 46 -9.70 2.50 -5.47
CA ALA A 46 -10.50 3.45 -4.68
C ALA A 46 -9.65 4.33 -3.76
N VAL A 47 -8.60 3.76 -3.15
CA VAL A 47 -7.66 4.50 -2.29
C VAL A 47 -6.90 5.58 -3.07
N SER A 48 -6.66 5.37 -4.36
CA SER A 48 -5.93 6.34 -5.19
C SER A 48 -6.79 7.47 -5.73
N SER A 49 -8.12 7.33 -5.70
CA SER A 49 -9.07 8.26 -6.32
C SER A 49 -9.91 9.08 -5.34
N HIS A 50 -9.81 8.83 -4.03
CA HIS A 50 -10.68 9.43 -3.03
C HIS A 50 -10.27 10.89 -2.68
N LEU A 51 -11.24 11.79 -2.49
CA LEU A 51 -11.02 13.22 -2.22
C LEU A 51 -12.00 13.74 -1.15
N GLY A 52 -11.46 14.30 -0.07
CA GLY A 52 -12.26 14.99 0.95
C GLY A 52 -12.97 14.09 1.97
N ASP A 53 -12.77 12.77 1.90
CA ASP A 53 -13.41 11.86 2.85
C ASP A 53 -12.88 12.02 4.28
N GLN A 54 -13.81 11.89 5.24
CA GLN A 54 -13.48 11.93 6.66
C GLN A 54 -12.72 10.67 7.10
N TYR A 55 -11.91 10.82 8.14
CA TYR A 55 -11.21 9.70 8.78
C TYR A 55 -12.21 8.61 9.20
N GLY A 56 -11.91 7.35 8.90
CA GLY A 56 -12.80 6.20 9.13
C GLY A 56 -13.76 5.91 7.97
N GLN A 57 -13.91 6.83 7.01
CA GLN A 57 -14.74 6.62 5.81
C GLN A 57 -13.89 6.47 4.55
N ARG A 58 -12.58 6.66 4.65
CA ARG A 58 -11.68 6.56 3.50
C ARG A 58 -11.56 5.09 3.08
N PRO A 59 -11.41 4.78 1.79
CA PRO A 59 -11.28 3.39 1.33
C PRO A 59 -10.18 2.59 2.07
N GLN A 60 -9.09 3.24 2.46
CA GLN A 60 -8.00 2.64 3.24
C GLN A 60 -8.37 2.30 4.69
N ASP A 61 -9.40 2.93 5.24
CA ASP A 61 -9.89 2.66 6.59
C ASP A 61 -10.88 1.50 6.60
N VAL A 62 -11.51 1.18 5.46
CA VAL A 62 -12.55 0.14 5.34
C VAL A 62 -12.10 -1.20 5.92
N PRO A 63 -10.90 -1.73 5.61
CA PRO A 63 -10.48 -3.01 6.18
C PRO A 63 -10.31 -2.95 7.70
N PHE A 64 -9.88 -1.80 8.23
CA PHE A 64 -9.78 -1.60 9.67
C PHE A 64 -11.15 -1.49 10.35
N VAL A 65 -12.02 -0.62 9.83
CA VAL A 65 -13.37 -0.38 10.38
C VAL A 65 -14.20 -1.66 10.34
N ARG A 66 -14.05 -2.47 9.30
CA ARG A 66 -14.72 -3.76 9.15
C ARG A 66 -14.00 -4.92 9.83
N GLN A 67 -12.89 -4.65 10.53
CA GLN A 67 -12.07 -5.66 11.20
C GLN A 67 -11.68 -6.83 10.30
N MET A 68 -11.41 -6.53 9.03
CA MET A 68 -10.97 -7.49 8.04
C MET A 68 -9.52 -7.89 8.32
N GLU A 69 -9.22 -9.18 8.19
CA GLU A 69 -7.85 -9.66 8.15
C GLU A 69 -7.30 -9.45 6.75
N VAL A 70 -6.58 -8.34 6.55
CA VAL A 70 -6.02 -7.97 5.25
C VAL A 70 -4.55 -7.61 5.37
N VAL A 71 -3.78 -8.09 4.40
CA VAL A 71 -2.40 -7.66 4.18
C VAL A 71 -2.42 -6.50 3.20
N ASN A 72 -1.73 -5.43 3.58
CA ASN A 72 -1.73 -4.18 2.84
C ASN A 72 -0.37 -3.51 2.96
N SER A 73 -0.12 -2.53 2.11
CA SER A 73 1.12 -1.78 2.05
C SER A 73 0.86 -0.28 1.96
N ALA A 74 1.69 0.48 2.67
CA ALA A 74 1.68 1.94 2.69
C ALA A 74 3.11 2.46 2.55
N CYS A 75 3.22 3.77 2.36
CA CYS A 75 4.47 4.45 2.70
C CYS A 75 4.79 4.25 4.20
N GLN A 76 6.09 4.23 4.53
CA GLN A 76 6.56 3.99 5.89
C GLN A 76 5.85 4.86 6.95
N TRP A 77 5.62 6.14 6.63
CA TRP A 77 4.90 7.05 7.52
C TRP A 77 3.45 6.61 7.77
N GLY A 78 2.72 6.26 6.71
CA GLY A 78 1.33 5.80 6.81
C GLY A 78 1.23 4.52 7.64
N THR A 79 2.14 3.56 7.42
CA THR A 79 2.18 2.32 8.21
C THR A 79 2.47 2.60 9.68
N ALA A 80 3.42 3.48 9.98
CA ALA A 80 3.74 3.85 11.36
C ALA A 80 2.56 4.53 12.07
N CYS A 81 1.87 5.47 11.40
CA CYS A 81 0.68 6.12 11.95
C CYS A 81 -0.45 5.11 12.22
N ASN A 82 -0.72 4.19 11.28
CA ASN A 82 -1.78 3.20 11.45
C ASN A 82 -1.45 2.19 12.56
N ALA A 83 -0.22 1.67 12.59
CA ALA A 83 0.21 0.78 13.66
C ALA A 83 0.19 1.48 15.03
N GLY A 84 0.65 2.72 15.11
CA GLY A 84 0.62 3.54 16.33
C GLY A 84 -0.80 3.85 16.82
N ALA A 85 -1.76 3.97 15.90
CA ALA A 85 -3.18 4.14 16.22
C ALA A 85 -3.89 2.83 16.61
N GLY A 86 -3.16 1.70 16.70
CA GLY A 86 -3.74 0.38 16.97
C GLY A 86 -4.54 -0.18 15.78
N MET A 87 -4.39 0.41 14.60
CA MET A 87 -5.11 0.01 13.39
C MET A 87 -4.43 -1.12 12.61
N GLY A 88 -3.41 -1.76 13.18
CA GLY A 88 -2.63 -2.72 12.44
C GLY A 88 -1.35 -3.17 13.11
N ARG A 89 -0.67 -4.11 12.44
CA ARG A 89 0.70 -4.52 12.75
C ARG A 89 1.57 -4.35 11.52
N LEU A 90 2.83 -3.97 11.75
CA LEU A 90 3.85 -3.86 10.72
C LEU A 90 4.51 -5.22 10.51
N VAL A 91 4.66 -5.63 9.25
CA VAL A 91 5.57 -6.74 8.86
C VAL A 91 6.89 -6.09 8.43
N PRO A 92 7.95 -6.15 9.25
CA PRO A 92 9.17 -5.36 9.01
C PRO A 92 9.97 -5.84 7.80
N ASP A 93 9.83 -7.12 7.42
CA ASP A 93 10.62 -7.73 6.36
C ASP A 93 10.06 -7.48 4.95
N LEU A 94 8.84 -6.95 4.85
CA LEU A 94 8.13 -6.74 3.59
C LEU A 94 8.07 -5.25 3.23
N TYR A 95 9.18 -4.71 2.73
CA TYR A 95 9.27 -3.31 2.32
C TYR A 95 9.92 -3.13 0.95
N THR A 96 9.85 -1.91 0.43
CA THR A 96 10.53 -1.49 -0.79
C THR A 96 11.07 -0.08 -0.57
N VAL A 97 12.27 0.19 -1.07
CA VAL A 97 12.86 1.53 -1.05
C VAL A 97 12.78 2.09 -2.47
N GLY A 98 11.76 2.92 -2.71
CA GLY A 98 11.62 3.65 -3.96
C GLY A 98 12.42 4.96 -3.94
N ARG A 99 13.01 5.34 -5.08
CA ARG A 99 13.50 6.71 -5.25
C ARG A 99 12.30 7.64 -5.39
N PHE A 100 12.32 8.75 -4.68
CA PHE A 100 11.34 9.82 -4.80
C PHE A 100 12.04 11.13 -5.17
N ALA A 101 11.36 11.94 -5.98
CA ALA A 101 11.84 13.24 -6.41
C ALA A 101 10.65 14.14 -6.74
N LEU A 102 10.90 15.45 -6.77
CA LEU A 102 10.00 16.40 -7.40
C LEU A 102 10.35 16.44 -8.89
N PHE A 103 9.39 16.11 -9.73
CA PHE A 103 9.57 16.11 -11.17
C PHE A 103 9.09 17.44 -11.74
N THR A 104 9.90 18.04 -12.62
CA THR A 104 9.57 19.28 -13.33
C THR A 104 9.55 19.01 -14.83
N LYS A 105 8.91 19.90 -15.59
CA LYS A 105 8.94 19.83 -17.06
C LYS A 105 10.37 20.02 -17.57
N ALA A 106 10.71 19.37 -18.68
CA ALA A 106 11.98 19.60 -19.37
C ALA A 106 12.18 21.10 -19.67
N GLY A 107 13.37 21.63 -19.36
CA GLY A 107 13.68 23.06 -19.49
C GLY A 107 13.06 23.97 -18.43
N SER A 108 12.53 23.42 -17.32
CA SER A 108 12.03 24.22 -16.21
C SER A 108 13.11 25.12 -15.61
N ASN A 109 12.74 26.33 -15.19
CA ASN A 109 13.62 27.21 -14.43
C ASN A 109 13.81 26.74 -12.98
N VAL A 110 13.02 25.74 -12.53
CA VAL A 110 13.16 25.12 -11.21
C VAL A 110 14.28 24.08 -11.28
N GLN A 111 15.48 24.49 -10.86
CA GLN A 111 16.69 23.67 -10.89
C GLN A 111 17.23 23.36 -9.49
N ARG A 112 16.81 24.16 -8.50
CA ARG A 112 17.23 24.07 -7.10
C ARG A 112 16.00 24.10 -6.20
N LEU A 113 16.14 23.57 -4.98
CA LEU A 113 15.06 23.60 -3.99
C LEU A 113 14.58 25.03 -3.67
N VAL A 114 15.46 26.03 -3.71
CA VAL A 114 15.09 27.43 -3.48
C VAL A 114 14.15 27.99 -4.57
N ASP A 115 14.23 27.45 -5.78
CA ASP A 115 13.41 27.88 -6.91
C ASP A 115 11.95 27.42 -6.75
N LEU A 116 11.68 26.48 -5.83
CA LEU A 116 10.32 26.07 -5.46
C LEU A 116 9.60 27.09 -4.58
N ARG A 117 10.27 28.17 -4.17
CA ARG A 117 9.64 29.24 -3.40
C ARG A 117 8.42 29.75 -4.16
N ASP A 118 7.29 29.79 -3.45
CA ASP A 118 6.01 30.27 -3.97
C ASP A 118 5.45 29.46 -5.16
N ILE A 119 6.03 28.30 -5.47
CA ILE A 119 5.52 27.38 -6.49
C ILE A 119 4.60 26.35 -5.82
N PRO A 120 3.33 26.20 -6.28
CA PRO A 120 2.48 25.12 -5.83
C PRO A 120 3.09 23.76 -6.17
N VAL A 121 3.35 22.95 -5.14
CA VAL A 121 3.85 21.58 -5.31
C VAL A 121 2.68 20.61 -5.22
N GLY A 122 2.39 19.93 -6.33
CA GLY A 122 1.45 18.82 -6.33
C GLY A 122 2.01 17.66 -5.51
N SER A 123 1.28 17.23 -4.48
CA SER A 123 1.62 16.01 -3.74
C SER A 123 0.84 14.83 -4.29
N VAL A 124 1.55 13.74 -4.56
CA VAL A 124 0.93 12.43 -4.81
C VAL A 124 0.67 11.78 -3.46
N ARG A 125 -0.57 11.29 -3.26
CA ARG A 125 -1.01 10.73 -1.98
C ARG A 125 -0.82 9.21 -2.02
N TRP A 126 -0.10 8.66 -1.04
CA TRP A 126 0.19 7.23 -0.94
C TRP A 126 -0.09 6.73 0.49
N GLN A 127 -1.26 6.16 0.75
CA GLN A 127 -1.61 5.64 2.09
C GLN A 127 -2.52 4.41 2.00
N VAL A 128 -2.08 3.27 2.54
CA VAL A 128 -2.96 2.12 2.80
C VAL A 128 -2.53 1.29 4.03
N ALA A 129 -3.44 0.91 4.94
CA ALA A 129 -3.14 0.31 6.25
C ALA A 129 -3.20 -1.23 6.27
N THR A 130 -2.26 -1.91 6.96
CA THR A 130 -2.25 -3.38 7.16
C THR A 130 -2.97 -3.77 8.45
N THR A 131 -3.92 -4.71 8.43
CA THR A 131 -4.61 -5.24 9.62
C THR A 131 -4.44 -6.75 9.74
N ARG A 132 -3.44 -7.20 10.49
CA ARG A 132 -3.36 -8.59 10.95
C ARG A 132 -3.27 -8.62 12.47
N ARG A 133 -4.18 -9.37 13.12
CA ARG A 133 -4.13 -9.65 14.56
C ARG A 133 -3.08 -10.70 14.91
#